data_AF-A0A2S9PR42-F1
#
_entry.id   AF-A0A2S9PR42-F1
#
_cell.length_a   1.000
_cell.length_b   1.000
_cell.length_c   1.000
_cell.angle_alpha   90.00
_cell.angle_beta   90.00
_cell.angle_gamma   90.00
#
_symmetry.space_group_name_H-M   'P 1'
#
loop_
_entity.id
_entity.type
_entity.pdbx_description
1 polymer ?
#
loop_
_entity_poly.entity_id
_entity_poly.type
_entity_poly.pdbx_seq_one_letter_code
_entity_poly.pdbx_strand_id
1 'polypeptide(L)'
;MSPYDPSAFPPFAVTVDLVVLTVRRHALCALIVRRGEQPYQGRWALPGGFVREDEDLGAAARRELAEETGLCAHDAGTPPPENGGGAHLEQLATYGDPGRDPRMRVVSVAHLALAPDLPAPRPGGDANSARWSPVGELLDAEAAVAREDESSASLAFDHGRILADGVERARSKIEYSSLATAFCPPEFTVGELRRVYEAVWGVALDPRNFHRKVTGTPGFLVPSGGTTTRQGGRPAQLFRAGGATLLNPPMLRPEA
;
A
#
# COMPACT_ATOMS: atom_id res chain seq x y z
N MET A 1 2.97 -42.46 -24.20
CA MET A 1 2.67 -41.55 -23.06
C MET A 1 1.20 -41.73 -22.72
N SER A 2 0.86 -41.95 -21.45
CA SER A 2 -0.55 -41.96 -21.03
C SER A 2 -1.17 -40.59 -21.34
N PRO A 3 -2.41 -40.50 -21.85
CA PRO A 3 -3.05 -39.22 -22.08
C PRO A 3 -3.17 -38.46 -20.76
N TYR A 4 -2.94 -37.14 -20.82
CA TYR A 4 -3.10 -36.25 -19.67
C TYR A 4 -4.57 -36.22 -19.26
N ASP A 5 -4.87 -36.50 -17.99
CA ASP A 5 -6.20 -36.42 -17.40
C ASP A 5 -6.27 -35.20 -16.46
N PRO A 6 -6.90 -34.09 -16.89
CA PRO A 6 -7.05 -32.89 -16.05
C PRO A 6 -7.81 -33.16 -14.76
N SER A 7 -8.70 -34.17 -14.73
CA SER A 7 -9.54 -34.46 -13.56
C SER A 7 -8.74 -35.05 -12.39
N ALA A 8 -7.52 -35.52 -12.64
CA ALA A 8 -6.57 -35.92 -11.60
C ALA A 8 -6.15 -34.75 -10.69
N PHE A 9 -6.42 -33.50 -11.11
CA PHE A 9 -6.11 -32.28 -10.37
C PHE A 9 -7.40 -31.49 -10.11
N PRO A 10 -8.02 -31.63 -8.93
CA PRO A 10 -9.23 -30.89 -8.59
C PRO A 10 -9.01 -29.38 -8.73
N PRO A 11 -9.88 -28.66 -9.47
CA PRO A 11 -9.74 -27.22 -9.62
C PRO A 11 -9.98 -26.52 -8.28
N PHE A 12 -9.23 -25.45 -8.05
CA PHE A 12 -9.44 -24.54 -6.93
C PHE A 12 -9.58 -23.11 -7.47
N ALA A 13 -10.24 -22.25 -6.70
CA ALA A 13 -10.45 -20.88 -7.11
C ALA A 13 -9.20 -20.03 -6.83
N VAL A 14 -8.97 -19.03 -7.68
CA VAL A 14 -7.90 -18.05 -7.51
C VAL A 14 -8.52 -16.69 -7.27
N THR A 15 -7.97 -15.98 -6.29
CA THR A 15 -8.36 -14.60 -5.93
C THR A 15 -7.13 -13.70 -6.00
N VAL A 16 -7.37 -12.39 -6.11
CA VAL A 16 -6.38 -11.37 -5.84
C VAL A 16 -6.86 -10.52 -4.67
N ASP A 17 -5.97 -10.23 -3.74
CA ASP A 17 -6.22 -9.33 -2.60
C ASP A 17 -5.25 -8.15 -2.67
N LEU A 18 -5.71 -6.94 -2.39
CA LEU A 18 -4.95 -5.71 -2.53
C LEU A 18 -4.64 -5.08 -1.18
N VAL A 19 -3.36 -4.94 -0.87
CA VAL A 19 -2.88 -4.06 0.21
C VAL A 19 -2.67 -2.68 -0.39
N VAL A 20 -3.71 -1.85 -0.37
CA VAL A 20 -3.63 -0.47 -0.88
C VAL A 20 -3.26 0.47 0.25
N LEU A 21 -2.11 1.13 0.12
CA LEU A 21 -1.52 1.99 1.15
C LEU A 21 -1.33 3.42 0.64
N THR A 22 -1.62 4.37 1.53
CA THR A 22 -1.41 5.80 1.30
C THR A 22 -1.03 6.53 2.58
N VAL A 23 -0.41 7.71 2.47
CA VAL A 23 -0.13 8.57 3.62
C VAL A 23 -1.23 9.61 3.73
N ARG A 24 -1.97 9.63 4.85
CA ARG A 24 -3.02 10.61 5.14
C ARG A 24 -2.84 11.17 6.54
N ARG A 25 -2.93 12.50 6.68
CA ARG A 25 -2.81 13.18 7.98
C ARG A 25 -1.60 12.70 8.79
N HIS A 26 -0.46 12.52 8.13
CA HIS A 26 0.81 12.04 8.71
C HIS A 26 0.81 10.59 9.25
N ALA A 27 -0.14 9.76 8.82
CA ALA A 27 -0.16 8.33 9.13
C ALA A 27 -0.23 7.49 7.85
N LEU A 28 0.41 6.32 7.87
CA LEU A 28 0.18 5.28 6.87
C LEU A 28 -1.21 4.68 7.09
N CYS A 29 -2.04 4.72 6.06
CA CYS A 29 -3.40 4.19 6.05
C CYS A 29 -3.54 3.10 5.00
N ALA A 30 -4.34 2.08 5.30
CA ALA A 30 -4.77 1.06 4.36
C ALA A 30 -6.22 1.29 3.92
N LEU A 31 -6.54 0.90 2.69
CA LEU A 31 -7.93 0.76 2.23
C LEU A 31 -8.49 -0.55 2.78
N ILE A 32 -9.65 -0.47 3.39
CA ILE A 32 -10.42 -1.64 3.81
C ILE A 32 -11.85 -1.51 3.32
N VAL A 33 -12.44 -2.65 2.99
CA VAL A 33 -13.82 -2.77 2.52
C VAL A 33 -14.64 -3.64 3.48
N ARG A 34 -15.92 -3.32 3.64
CA ARG A 34 -16.85 -4.06 4.48
C ARG A 34 -17.56 -5.08 3.62
N ARG A 35 -17.42 -6.36 3.98
CA ARG A 35 -18.01 -7.46 3.21
C ARG A 35 -19.54 -7.38 3.21
N GLY A 36 -20.15 -7.39 2.03
CA GLY A 36 -21.61 -7.46 1.85
C GLY A 36 -22.18 -8.87 1.97
N GLU A 37 -21.34 -9.91 1.87
CA GLU A 37 -21.76 -11.30 1.73
C GLU A 37 -21.06 -12.25 2.72
N GLN A 38 -21.69 -13.40 2.98
CA GLN A 38 -21.08 -14.49 3.74
C GLN A 38 -19.95 -15.18 2.95
N PRO A 39 -18.95 -15.77 3.62
CA PRO A 39 -18.67 -15.72 5.07
C PRO A 39 -18.19 -14.33 5.50
N TYR A 40 -18.17 -14.06 6.81
CA TYR A 40 -17.67 -12.81 7.39
C TYR A 40 -18.42 -11.55 6.92
N GLN A 41 -19.71 -11.69 6.61
CA GLN A 41 -20.56 -10.55 6.25
C GLN A 41 -20.49 -9.48 7.35
N GLY A 42 -20.35 -8.22 6.95
CA GLY A 42 -20.23 -7.07 7.85
C GLY A 42 -18.84 -6.86 8.46
N ARG A 43 -17.88 -7.79 8.29
CA ARG A 43 -16.48 -7.59 8.70
C ARG A 43 -15.69 -6.79 7.67
N TRP A 44 -14.64 -6.12 8.14
CA TRP A 44 -13.67 -5.46 7.29
C TRP A 44 -12.73 -6.48 6.62
N ALA A 45 -12.29 -6.18 5.40
CA ALA A 45 -11.42 -7.01 4.58
C ALA A 45 -10.52 -6.11 3.73
N LEU A 46 -9.41 -6.65 3.22
CA LEU A 46 -8.75 -6.07 2.07
C LEU A 46 -9.67 -6.12 0.84
N PRO A 47 -9.61 -5.11 -0.04
CA PRO A 47 -10.26 -5.17 -1.36
C PRO A 47 -9.65 -6.29 -2.19
N GLY A 48 -10.48 -6.93 -3.00
CA GLY A 48 -10.08 -8.10 -3.76
C GLY A 48 -11.27 -8.93 -4.27
N GLY A 49 -10.97 -9.87 -5.14
CA GLY A 49 -11.98 -10.67 -5.81
C GLY A 49 -11.41 -11.86 -6.56
N PHE A 50 -12.31 -12.65 -7.15
CA PHE A 50 -11.93 -13.81 -7.96
C PHE A 50 -11.34 -13.38 -9.29
N VAL A 51 -10.34 -14.13 -9.74
CA VAL A 51 -9.78 -14.01 -11.09
C VAL A 51 -10.81 -14.55 -12.08
N ARG A 52 -11.14 -13.77 -13.10
CA ARG A 52 -12.06 -14.13 -14.20
C ARG A 52 -11.36 -15.03 -15.22
N GLU A 53 -12.16 -15.71 -16.05
CA GLU A 53 -11.67 -16.66 -17.06
C GLU A 53 -10.81 -16.03 -18.17
N ASP A 54 -11.00 -14.74 -18.42
CA ASP A 54 -10.41 -13.97 -19.51
C ASP A 54 -9.33 -12.96 -19.05
N GLU A 55 -8.90 -13.03 -17.78
CA GLU A 55 -7.89 -12.12 -17.22
C GLU A 55 -6.72 -12.88 -16.57
N ASP A 56 -5.52 -12.27 -16.61
CA ASP A 56 -4.39 -12.72 -15.81
C ASP A 56 -4.39 -12.09 -14.40
N LEU A 57 -3.48 -12.53 -13.53
CA LEU A 57 -3.39 -12.06 -12.14
C LEU A 57 -3.15 -10.56 -12.03
N GLY A 58 -2.34 -9.98 -12.92
CA GLY A 58 -2.04 -8.55 -12.93
C GLY A 58 -3.22 -7.73 -13.43
N ALA A 59 -3.94 -8.24 -14.43
CA ALA A 59 -5.18 -7.66 -14.93
C ALA A 59 -6.28 -7.69 -13.86
N ALA A 60 -6.45 -8.81 -13.15
CA ALA A 60 -7.35 -8.92 -12.01
C ALA A 60 -6.99 -7.89 -10.92
N ALA A 61 -5.71 -7.81 -10.52
CA ALA A 61 -5.27 -6.84 -9.51
C ALA A 61 -5.54 -5.38 -9.92
N ARG A 62 -5.32 -5.04 -11.20
CA ARG A 62 -5.62 -3.70 -11.74
C ARG A 62 -7.12 -3.42 -11.78
N ARG A 63 -7.93 -4.41 -12.14
CA ARG A 63 -9.39 -4.31 -12.15
C ARG A 63 -9.93 -4.07 -10.75
N GLU A 64 -9.57 -4.90 -9.78
CA GLU A 64 -9.99 -4.76 -8.39
C GLU A 64 -9.54 -3.41 -7.81
N LEU A 65 -8.31 -2.94 -8.15
CA LEU A 65 -7.84 -1.63 -7.72
C LEU A 65 -8.70 -0.52 -8.32
N ALA A 66 -9.01 -0.59 -9.61
CA ALA A 66 -9.81 0.39 -10.32
C ALA A 66 -11.28 0.42 -9.84
N GLU A 67 -11.89 -0.74 -9.59
CA GLU A 67 -13.25 -0.88 -9.08
C GLU A 67 -13.39 -0.19 -7.70
N GLU A 68 -12.41 -0.37 -6.81
CA GLU A 68 -12.47 0.12 -5.42
C GLU A 68 -11.97 1.55 -5.22
N THR A 69 -10.99 1.98 -6.03
CA THR A 69 -10.31 3.29 -5.87
C THR A 69 -10.51 4.24 -7.04
N GLY A 70 -10.96 3.75 -8.20
CA GLY A 70 -10.99 4.50 -9.45
C GLY A 70 -9.61 4.81 -10.05
N LEU A 71 -8.54 4.14 -9.59
CA LEU A 71 -7.17 4.40 -10.04
C LEU A 71 -6.74 3.51 -11.22
N CYS A 72 -5.87 4.06 -12.06
CA CYS A 72 -5.04 3.28 -12.97
C CYS A 72 -3.71 2.95 -12.28
N ALA A 73 -3.30 1.68 -12.28
CA ALA A 73 -2.01 1.26 -11.74
C ALA A 73 -0.88 1.40 -12.77
N HIS A 74 0.35 1.52 -12.28
CA HIS A 74 1.56 1.33 -13.06
C HIS A 74 2.41 0.22 -12.45
N ASP A 75 3.04 -0.58 -13.31
CA ASP A 75 3.88 -1.69 -12.87
C ASP A 75 5.22 -1.17 -12.30
N ALA A 76 5.77 -1.89 -11.33
CA ALA A 76 7.07 -1.67 -10.70
C ALA A 76 8.24 -1.82 -11.70
N GLY A 77 8.39 -0.86 -12.61
CA GLY A 77 9.40 -0.87 -13.68
C GLY A 77 9.11 0.10 -14.81
N THR A 78 7.89 0.64 -14.88
CA THR A 78 7.52 1.69 -15.83
C THR A 78 7.60 3.05 -15.12
N PRO A 79 8.26 4.06 -15.70
CA PRO A 79 8.24 5.41 -15.13
C PRO A 79 6.78 5.89 -15.01
N PRO A 80 6.41 6.58 -13.92
CA PRO A 80 5.07 7.12 -13.77
C PRO A 80 4.76 8.03 -14.96
N PRO A 81 3.49 8.10 -15.41
CA PRO A 81 3.10 9.00 -16.48
C PRO A 81 3.47 10.43 -16.08
N GLU A 82 3.83 11.26 -17.06
CA GLU A 82 4.33 12.63 -16.86
C GLU A 82 3.38 13.52 -16.02
N ASN A 83 2.10 13.11 -15.92
CA ASN A 83 1.06 13.76 -15.13
C ASN A 83 0.91 13.24 -13.68
N GLY A 84 1.81 12.39 -13.18
CA GLY A 84 1.93 12.05 -11.76
C GLY A 84 0.76 11.29 -11.14
N GLY A 85 0.06 10.44 -11.90
CA GLY A 85 -1.27 9.93 -11.51
C GLY A 85 -1.46 8.42 -11.56
N GLY A 86 -0.59 7.62 -10.93
CA GLY A 86 -0.91 6.20 -10.75
C GLY A 86 -0.16 5.51 -9.62
N ALA A 87 -0.74 4.38 -9.18
CA ALA A 87 -0.23 3.62 -8.05
C ALA A 87 0.94 2.72 -8.45
N HIS A 88 1.98 2.67 -7.61
CA HIS A 88 2.98 1.61 -7.69
C HIS A 88 2.32 0.30 -7.31
N LEU A 89 2.17 -0.60 -8.27
CA LEU A 89 1.59 -1.92 -8.06
C LEU A 89 2.67 -3.00 -8.21
N GLU A 90 2.79 -3.86 -7.22
CA GLU A 90 3.66 -5.04 -7.27
C GLU A 90 3.00 -6.25 -6.62
N GLN A 91 3.32 -7.46 -7.11
CA GLN A 91 2.92 -8.68 -6.43
C GLN A 91 3.63 -8.78 -5.08
N LEU A 92 2.87 -9.02 -4.01
CA LEU A 92 3.38 -9.13 -2.65
C LEU A 92 3.85 -10.55 -2.35
N ALA A 93 2.90 -11.49 -2.36
CA ALA A 93 3.06 -12.90 -2.02
C ALA A 93 1.82 -13.71 -2.46
N THR A 94 1.92 -15.04 -2.40
CA THR A 94 0.80 -15.97 -2.66
C THR A 94 0.43 -16.72 -1.38
N TYR A 95 -0.85 -16.74 -1.06
CA TYR A 95 -1.42 -17.35 0.14
C TYR A 95 -2.30 -18.53 -0.26
N GLY A 96 -1.88 -19.74 0.07
CA GLY A 96 -2.51 -20.98 -0.38
C GLY A 96 -2.85 -21.98 0.71
N ASP A 97 -2.92 -21.52 1.97
CA ASP A 97 -3.34 -22.37 3.09
C ASP A 97 -4.71 -23.00 2.79
N PRO A 98 -4.89 -24.33 2.88
CA PRO A 98 -6.15 -24.99 2.52
C PRO A 98 -7.38 -24.52 3.30
N GLY A 99 -7.18 -23.98 4.52
CA GLY A 99 -8.25 -23.52 5.41
C GLY A 99 -8.45 -22.01 5.41
N ARG A 100 -7.73 -21.24 4.58
CA ARG A 100 -7.84 -19.76 4.56
C ARG A 100 -9.24 -19.25 4.22
N ASP A 101 -9.95 -19.99 3.37
CA ASP A 101 -11.32 -19.69 2.97
C ASP A 101 -12.22 -20.88 3.36
N PRO A 102 -13.28 -20.67 4.17
CA PRO A 102 -14.13 -21.76 4.62
C PRO A 102 -15.07 -22.31 3.53
N ARG A 103 -15.17 -21.65 2.37
CA ARG A 103 -16.09 -22.06 1.29
C ARG A 103 -15.54 -23.20 0.45
N MET A 104 -14.27 -23.08 0.04
CA MET A 104 -13.60 -24.01 -0.87
C MET A 104 -12.09 -23.78 -0.84
N ARG A 105 -11.32 -24.62 -1.55
CA ARG A 105 -9.90 -24.33 -1.76
C ARG A 105 -9.77 -23.04 -2.57
N VAL A 106 -9.16 -22.03 -1.97
CA VAL A 106 -8.85 -20.75 -2.60
C VAL A 106 -7.36 -20.46 -2.44
N VAL A 107 -6.71 -20.06 -3.52
CA VAL A 107 -5.38 -19.45 -3.48
C VAL A 107 -5.55 -17.96 -3.74
N SER A 108 -4.99 -17.11 -2.89
CA SER A 108 -4.95 -15.66 -3.12
C SER A 108 -3.56 -15.22 -3.55
N VAL A 109 -3.49 -14.41 -4.60
CA VAL A 109 -2.29 -13.72 -5.04
C VAL A 109 -2.40 -12.26 -4.62
N ALA A 110 -1.74 -11.92 -3.52
CA ALA A 110 -1.84 -10.58 -2.98
C ALA A 110 -0.92 -9.61 -3.72
N HIS A 111 -1.37 -8.36 -3.86
CA HIS A 111 -0.58 -7.27 -4.44
C HIS A 111 -0.50 -6.09 -3.46
N LEU A 112 0.61 -5.37 -3.52
CA LEU A 112 0.82 -4.12 -2.81
C LEU A 112 0.62 -2.97 -3.78
N ALA A 113 -0.25 -2.03 -3.42
CA ALA A 113 -0.43 -0.77 -4.12
C ALA A 113 -0.01 0.41 -3.22
N LEU A 114 0.91 1.25 -3.70
CA LEU A 114 1.37 2.45 -3.00
C LEU A 114 1.08 3.67 -3.86
N ALA A 115 0.31 4.63 -3.32
CA ALA A 115 -0.03 5.84 -4.06
C ALA A 115 -0.28 7.07 -3.17
N PRO A 116 0.16 8.26 -3.62
CA PRO A 116 -0.19 9.52 -2.99
C PRO A 116 -1.65 9.91 -3.26
N ASP A 117 -2.18 10.78 -2.42
CA ASP A 117 -3.41 11.57 -2.67
C ASP A 117 -4.58 10.77 -3.25
N LEU A 118 -4.75 9.53 -2.76
CA LEU A 118 -5.84 8.68 -3.22
C LEU A 118 -7.18 9.39 -2.99
N PRO A 119 -8.16 9.25 -3.89
CA PRO A 119 -9.47 9.83 -3.65
C PRO A 119 -10.08 9.23 -2.38
N ALA A 120 -11.06 9.92 -1.82
CA ALA A 120 -11.96 9.24 -0.88
C ALA A 120 -12.52 8.00 -1.61
N PRO A 121 -12.63 6.84 -0.94
CA PRO A 121 -13.13 5.63 -1.58
C PRO A 121 -14.49 5.95 -2.22
N ARG A 122 -14.67 5.59 -3.50
CA ARG A 122 -15.92 5.87 -4.18
C ARG A 122 -16.97 4.87 -3.71
N PRO A 123 -18.15 5.31 -3.26
CA PRO A 123 -19.27 4.41 -2.98
C PRO A 123 -19.76 3.74 -4.26
N GLY A 124 -19.27 2.54 -4.56
CA GLY A 124 -19.95 1.63 -5.48
C GLY A 124 -21.10 0.96 -4.75
N GLY A 125 -22.23 1.66 -4.58
CA GLY A 125 -23.38 1.15 -3.81
C GLY A 125 -23.13 1.16 -2.29
N ASP A 126 -23.98 1.87 -1.55
CA ASP A 126 -23.92 2.14 -0.11
C ASP A 126 -22.58 2.73 0.39
N ALA A 127 -22.59 4.04 0.63
CA ALA A 127 -21.47 4.88 1.10
C ALA A 127 -20.90 4.54 2.50
N ASN A 128 -21.11 3.32 2.98
CA ASN A 128 -20.60 2.76 4.24
C ASN A 128 -19.64 1.56 4.04
N SER A 129 -19.32 1.16 2.81
CA SER A 129 -18.61 -0.11 2.56
C SER A 129 -17.09 0.00 2.37
N ALA A 130 -16.47 1.18 2.25
CA ALA A 130 -15.01 1.31 2.14
C ALA A 130 -14.44 2.51 2.90
N ARG A 131 -13.27 2.37 3.53
CA ARG A 131 -12.61 3.48 4.25
C ARG A 131 -11.09 3.36 4.29
N TRP A 132 -10.43 4.50 4.45
CA TRP A 132 -9.03 4.57 4.85
C TRP A 132 -8.91 4.44 6.36
N SER A 133 -8.14 3.47 6.86
CA SER A 133 -7.88 3.29 8.30
C SER A 133 -6.37 3.26 8.57
N PRO A 134 -5.88 3.91 9.65
CA PRO A 134 -4.48 3.86 10.02
C PRO A 134 -4.00 2.42 10.23
N VAL A 135 -2.86 2.06 9.67
CA VAL A 135 -2.35 0.66 9.74
C VAL A 135 -2.07 0.23 11.18
N GLY A 136 -1.69 1.18 12.06
CA GLY A 136 -1.50 0.90 13.48
C GLY A 136 -2.78 0.38 14.13
N GLU A 137 -3.94 0.97 13.82
CA GLU A 137 -5.23 0.52 14.37
C GLU A 137 -5.70 -0.84 13.83
N LEU A 138 -5.27 -1.20 12.62
CA LEU A 138 -5.64 -2.47 11.97
C LEU A 138 -4.74 -3.64 12.37
N LEU A 139 -3.50 -3.35 12.77
CA LEU A 139 -2.51 -4.34 13.16
C LEU A 139 -2.40 -4.50 14.69
N ASP A 140 -3.00 -3.59 15.46
CA ASP A 140 -3.02 -3.66 16.91
C ASP A 140 -4.03 -4.72 17.40
N ALA A 141 -3.49 -5.83 17.88
CA ALA A 141 -4.25 -6.95 18.42
C ALA A 141 -4.91 -6.64 19.78
N GLU A 142 -4.45 -5.63 20.52
CA GLU A 142 -5.04 -5.25 21.82
C GLU A 142 -6.25 -4.31 21.62
N ALA A 143 -6.18 -3.41 20.64
CA ALA A 143 -7.31 -2.56 20.24
C ALA A 143 -8.50 -3.37 19.69
N ALA A 144 -8.25 -4.58 19.19
CA ALA A 144 -9.25 -5.53 18.73
C ALA A 144 -10.08 -6.13 19.87
N VAL A 145 -9.48 -6.37 21.05
CA VAL A 145 -10.15 -6.99 22.20
C VAL A 145 -10.99 -5.99 22.99
N ALA A 146 -10.63 -4.71 22.95
CA ALA A 146 -11.30 -3.64 23.70
C ALA A 146 -12.58 -3.08 23.03
N ARG A 147 -12.83 -3.40 21.76
CA ARG A 147 -14.05 -2.97 21.05
C ARG A 147 -15.08 -4.08 21.15
N GLU A 148 -16.16 -3.87 21.92
CA GLU A 148 -17.31 -4.79 22.05
C GLU A 148 -18.03 -5.09 20.71
N ASP A 149 -17.67 -4.39 19.64
CA ASP A 149 -18.11 -4.67 18.28
C ASP A 149 -17.22 -5.74 17.63
N GLU A 150 -17.69 -6.99 17.66
CA GLU A 150 -17.11 -8.17 16.97
C GLU A 150 -16.77 -7.93 15.49
N SER A 151 -17.35 -6.90 14.85
CA SER A 151 -17.09 -6.55 13.46
C SER A 151 -15.78 -5.76 13.24
N SER A 152 -15.19 -5.22 14.31
CA SER A 152 -14.00 -4.34 14.27
C SER A 152 -12.68 -5.02 14.60
N ALA A 153 -12.69 -6.21 15.20
CA ALA A 153 -11.52 -6.76 15.88
C ALA A 153 -10.51 -7.46 14.96
N SER A 154 -10.96 -8.07 13.86
CA SER A 154 -10.05 -8.71 12.91
C SER A 154 -10.58 -8.60 11.48
N LEU A 155 -9.64 -8.37 10.54
CA LEU A 155 -9.96 -8.46 9.12
C LEU A 155 -10.44 -9.89 8.79
N ALA A 156 -11.38 -10.01 7.86
CA ALA A 156 -11.91 -11.29 7.40
C ALA A 156 -10.81 -12.19 6.84
N PHE A 157 -11.02 -13.51 6.89
CA PHE A 157 -10.07 -14.52 6.41
C PHE A 157 -8.69 -14.38 7.09
N ASP A 158 -7.61 -14.48 6.31
CA ASP A 158 -6.22 -14.25 6.70
C ASP A 158 -5.73 -12.84 6.37
N HIS A 159 -6.63 -11.89 6.09
CA HIS A 159 -6.29 -10.55 5.58
C HIS A 159 -5.44 -9.72 6.55
N GLY A 160 -5.52 -9.98 7.86
CA GLY A 160 -4.63 -9.37 8.84
C GLY A 160 -3.15 -9.70 8.60
N ARG A 161 -2.87 -10.96 8.22
CA ARG A 161 -1.51 -11.39 7.84
C ARG A 161 -1.08 -10.75 6.53
N ILE A 162 -1.95 -10.74 5.53
CA ILE A 162 -1.67 -10.14 4.22
C ILE A 162 -1.35 -8.64 4.38
N LEU A 163 -2.12 -7.93 5.20
CA LEU A 163 -1.88 -6.52 5.52
C LEU A 163 -0.53 -6.32 6.21
N ALA A 164 -0.20 -7.13 7.23
CA ALA A 164 1.07 -7.03 7.95
C ALA A 164 2.27 -7.21 6.99
N ASP A 165 2.21 -8.22 6.13
CA ASP A 165 3.24 -8.49 5.12
C ASP A 165 3.37 -7.31 4.12
N GLY A 166 2.24 -6.74 3.69
CA GLY A 166 2.23 -5.61 2.76
C GLY A 166 2.76 -4.31 3.37
N VAL A 167 2.46 -4.06 4.66
CA VAL A 167 3.00 -2.91 5.41
C VAL A 167 4.51 -3.03 5.56
N GLU A 168 5.02 -4.21 5.93
CA GLU A 168 6.46 -4.41 6.04
C GLU A 168 7.15 -4.30 4.68
N ARG A 169 6.54 -4.85 3.60
CA ARG A 169 7.05 -4.65 2.24
C ARG A 169 7.15 -3.17 1.87
N ALA A 170 6.13 -2.37 2.16
CA ALA A 170 6.14 -0.94 1.88
C ALA A 170 7.23 -0.21 2.66
N ARG A 171 7.43 -0.57 3.93
CA ARG A 171 8.50 -0.02 4.79
C ARG A 171 9.88 -0.32 4.24
N SER A 172 10.14 -1.55 3.83
CA SER A 172 11.40 -1.92 3.17
C SER A 172 11.57 -1.24 1.82
N LYS A 173 10.49 -1.10 1.03
CA LYS A 173 10.53 -0.51 -0.32
C LYS A 173 11.08 0.91 -0.32
N ILE A 174 10.68 1.74 0.65
CA ILE A 174 11.14 3.13 0.74
C ILE A 174 12.57 3.28 1.29
N GLU A 175 13.19 2.19 1.77
CA GLU A 175 14.60 2.20 2.19
C GLU A 175 15.53 2.29 0.98
N TYR A 176 15.20 1.60 -0.10
CA TYR A 176 16.08 1.47 -1.26
C TYR A 176 15.52 2.12 -2.54
N SER A 177 14.34 2.74 -2.51
CA SER A 177 13.75 3.41 -3.66
C SER A 177 13.36 4.86 -3.36
N SER A 178 13.21 5.67 -4.41
CA SER A 178 12.73 7.05 -4.30
C SER A 178 11.21 7.17 -4.14
N LEU A 179 10.49 6.06 -3.97
CA LEU A 179 9.01 6.04 -3.93
C LEU A 179 8.39 7.00 -2.90
N ALA A 180 9.11 7.29 -1.80
CA ALA A 180 8.67 8.25 -0.79
C ALA A 180 8.44 9.67 -1.36
N THR A 181 9.15 10.08 -2.41
CA THR A 181 8.96 11.41 -3.01
C THR A 181 7.64 11.52 -3.77
N ALA A 182 7.04 10.40 -4.19
CA ALA A 182 5.72 10.41 -4.82
C ALA A 182 4.64 10.92 -3.86
N PHE A 183 4.83 10.77 -2.55
CA PHE A 183 3.93 11.26 -1.50
C PHE A 183 4.14 12.74 -1.14
N CYS A 184 5.03 13.42 -1.83
CA CYS A 184 5.29 14.84 -1.65
C CYS A 184 4.65 15.65 -2.79
N PRO A 185 4.28 16.94 -2.56
CA PRO A 185 3.94 17.85 -3.65
C PRO A 185 5.09 17.98 -4.67
N PRO A 186 4.84 18.50 -5.89
CA PRO A 186 5.89 18.64 -6.92
C PRO A 186 7.15 19.38 -6.43
N GLU A 187 6.98 20.35 -5.52
CA GLU A 187 8.06 20.97 -4.77
C GLU A 187 7.86 20.81 -3.27
N PHE A 188 8.86 20.25 -2.60
CA PHE A 188 8.80 19.89 -1.20
C PHE A 188 10.09 20.21 -0.45
N THR A 189 9.97 20.35 0.85
CA THR A 189 11.09 20.50 1.78
C THR A 189 11.57 19.13 2.25
N VAL A 190 12.82 19.04 2.70
CA VAL A 190 13.31 17.84 3.40
C VAL A 190 12.44 17.49 4.62
N GLY A 191 11.85 18.49 5.27
CA GLY A 191 10.91 18.28 6.38
C GLY A 191 9.59 17.62 5.97
N GLU A 192 9.03 17.96 4.79
CA GLU A 192 7.89 17.24 4.21
C GLU A 192 8.23 15.78 3.95
N LEU A 193 9.35 15.53 3.27
CA LEU A 193 9.79 14.18 2.95
C LEU A 193 10.04 13.35 4.21
N ARG A 194 10.66 13.95 5.24
CA ARG A 194 10.86 13.28 6.54
C ARG A 194 9.54 12.81 7.14
N ARG A 195 8.49 13.63 7.10
CA ARG A 195 7.16 13.24 7.61
C ARG A 195 6.54 12.07 6.85
N VAL A 196 6.83 11.92 5.55
CA VAL A 196 6.42 10.72 4.78
C VAL A 196 7.13 9.48 5.33
N TYR A 197 8.45 9.54 5.50
CA TYR A 197 9.21 8.43 6.06
C TYR A 197 8.76 8.07 7.48
N GLU A 198 8.55 9.06 8.35
CA GLU A 198 8.04 8.86 9.71
C GLU A 198 6.64 8.22 9.69
N ALA A 199 5.75 8.65 8.78
CA ALA A 199 4.41 8.08 8.64
C ALA A 199 4.43 6.61 8.18
N VAL A 200 5.31 6.26 7.24
CA VAL A 200 5.43 4.89 6.70
C VAL A 200 6.13 3.96 7.69
N TRP A 201 7.22 4.41 8.30
CA TRP A 201 7.99 3.59 9.25
C TRP A 201 7.38 3.55 10.65
N GLY A 202 6.55 4.53 11.02
CA GLY A 202 5.95 4.62 12.35
C GLY A 202 6.96 5.00 13.44
N VAL A 203 8.08 5.63 13.08
CA VAL A 203 9.15 6.04 14.01
C VAL A 203 9.54 7.49 13.76
N ALA A 204 9.95 8.20 14.81
CA ALA A 204 10.48 9.56 14.68
C ALA A 204 11.92 9.54 14.14
N LEU A 205 12.24 10.44 13.22
CA LEU A 205 13.57 10.53 12.61
C LEU A 205 14.29 11.80 13.05
N ASP A 206 15.58 11.65 13.38
CA ASP A 206 16.44 12.81 13.67
C ASP A 206 16.52 13.73 12.43
N PRO A 207 16.08 15.01 12.54
CA PRO A 207 16.01 15.90 11.40
C PRO A 207 17.37 16.16 10.73
N ARG A 208 18.45 16.23 11.51
CA ARG A 208 19.79 16.56 10.98
C ARG A 208 20.39 15.40 10.20
N ASN A 209 20.31 14.20 10.76
CA ASN A 209 20.76 12.97 10.12
C ASN A 209 19.95 12.67 8.87
N PHE A 210 18.62 12.81 8.95
CA PHE A 210 17.76 12.62 7.79
C PHE A 210 18.13 13.60 6.68
N HIS A 211 18.26 14.89 7.00
CA HIS A 211 18.66 15.91 6.03
C HIS A 211 19.99 15.58 5.36
N ARG A 212 21.02 15.30 6.16
CA ARG A 212 22.35 14.95 5.65
C ARG A 212 22.31 13.75 4.71
N LYS A 213 21.55 12.70 5.05
CA LYS A 213 21.40 11.51 4.21
C LYS A 213 20.71 11.86 2.88
N VAL A 214 19.51 12.42 2.93
CA VAL A 214 18.72 12.62 1.70
C VAL A 214 19.32 13.62 0.73
N THR A 215 20.00 14.67 1.22
CA THR A 215 20.70 15.63 0.34
C THR A 215 22.05 15.11 -0.13
N GLY A 216 22.62 14.12 0.56
CA GLY A 216 23.89 13.47 0.19
C GLY A 216 23.72 12.32 -0.80
N THR A 217 22.52 11.73 -0.90
CA THR A 217 22.24 10.63 -1.83
C THR A 217 22.15 11.14 -3.27
N PRO A 218 23.06 10.73 -4.17
CA PRO A 218 23.09 11.23 -5.55
C PRO A 218 21.79 10.93 -6.29
N GLY A 219 21.28 11.93 -7.00
CA GLY A 219 20.09 11.80 -7.84
C GLY A 219 18.77 11.60 -7.09
N PHE A 220 18.77 11.60 -5.74
CA PHE A 220 17.54 11.46 -4.96
C PHE A 220 16.70 12.75 -4.97
N LEU A 221 17.35 13.89 -4.68
CA LEU A 221 16.72 15.21 -4.63
C LEU A 221 17.45 16.21 -5.52
N VAL A 222 16.69 17.10 -6.16
CA VAL A 222 17.22 18.21 -6.95
C VAL A 222 16.75 19.53 -6.34
N PRO A 223 17.64 20.49 -6.02
CA PRO A 223 17.23 21.81 -5.57
C PRO A 223 16.36 22.51 -6.63
N SER A 224 15.22 23.07 -6.21
CA SER A 224 14.34 23.85 -7.10
C SER A 224 14.75 25.32 -7.24
N GLY A 225 15.70 25.78 -6.41
CA GLY A 225 16.13 27.19 -6.34
C GLY A 225 15.25 28.08 -5.44
N GLY A 226 14.10 27.58 -4.98
CA GLY A 226 13.19 28.31 -4.08
C GLY A 226 13.39 28.03 -2.60
N THR A 227 12.75 28.86 -1.77
CA THR A 227 12.55 28.60 -0.33
C THR A 227 11.08 28.81 0.06
N THR A 228 10.67 28.24 1.19
CA THR A 228 9.31 28.40 1.72
C THR A 228 9.32 28.58 3.23
N THR A 229 8.33 29.31 3.75
CA THR A 229 8.06 29.46 5.19
C THR A 229 6.76 28.73 5.59
N ARG A 230 6.20 27.87 4.74
CA ARG A 230 4.91 27.20 4.97
C ARG A 230 4.86 26.28 6.19
N GLN A 231 6.01 25.85 6.69
CA GLN A 231 6.13 25.05 7.92
C GLN A 231 6.47 25.91 9.15
N GLY A 232 6.43 27.24 9.01
CA GLY A 232 6.88 28.19 10.02
C GLY A 232 8.41 28.26 10.15
N GLY A 233 8.88 29.26 10.90
CA GLY A 233 10.31 29.43 11.19
C GLY A 233 11.13 30.01 10.03
N ARG A 234 12.40 29.62 9.96
CA ARG A 234 13.34 30.11 8.93
C ARG A 234 12.96 29.55 7.54
N PRO A 235 13.21 30.30 6.45
CA PRO A 235 12.97 29.79 5.10
C PRO A 235 13.68 28.45 4.86
N ALA A 236 12.90 27.44 4.49
CA ALA A 236 13.39 26.10 4.17
C ALA A 236 13.55 25.95 2.66
N GLN A 237 14.65 25.33 2.22
CA GLN A 237 14.92 25.09 0.80
C GLN A 237 13.90 24.10 0.20
N LEU A 238 13.46 24.40 -1.02
CA LEU A 238 12.57 23.56 -1.81
C LEU A 238 13.37 22.65 -2.74
N PHE A 239 12.95 21.40 -2.83
CA PHE A 239 13.49 20.33 -3.66
C PHE A 239 12.39 19.72 -4.54
N ARG A 240 12.83 19.05 -5.61
CA ARG A 240 12.02 18.16 -6.45
C ARG A 240 12.59 16.75 -6.37
N ALA A 241 11.78 15.75 -6.71
CA ALA A 241 12.27 14.39 -6.91
C ALA A 241 13.35 14.40 -8.00
N GLY A 242 14.48 13.73 -7.76
CA GLY A 242 15.49 13.50 -8.78
C GLY A 242 15.17 12.28 -9.63
N GLY A 243 16.06 11.97 -10.59
CA GLY A 243 15.86 10.87 -11.53
C GLY A 243 16.22 9.48 -10.98
N ALA A 244 16.77 9.38 -9.76
CA ALA A 244 17.13 8.09 -9.20
C ALA A 244 15.87 7.31 -8.80
N THR A 245 15.76 6.06 -9.26
CA THR A 245 14.71 5.12 -8.84
C THR A 245 15.16 4.25 -7.66
N LEU A 246 16.46 4.00 -7.56
CA LEU A 246 17.11 3.28 -6.46
C LEU A 246 18.01 4.23 -5.66
N LEU A 247 18.07 4.03 -4.35
CA LEU A 247 18.88 4.83 -3.42
C LEU A 247 20.19 4.09 -3.09
N ASN A 248 21.31 4.76 -3.33
CA ASN A 248 22.63 4.28 -2.93
C ASN A 248 23.43 5.42 -2.26
N PRO A 249 23.74 5.36 -0.96
CA PRO A 249 23.36 4.28 -0.02
C PRO A 249 21.85 4.27 0.30
N PRO A 250 21.29 3.14 0.76
CA PRO A 250 19.89 3.06 1.16
C PRO A 250 19.59 3.86 2.44
N MET A 251 18.36 4.31 2.55
CA MET A 251 17.77 4.97 3.72
C MET A 251 17.25 3.92 4.70
N LEU A 252 18.12 3.40 5.57
CA LEU A 252 17.72 2.39 6.55
C LEU A 252 16.76 2.95 7.61
N ARG A 253 15.70 2.19 7.90
CA ARG A 253 14.82 2.41 9.05
C ARG A 253 15.63 2.21 10.34
N PRO A 254 15.53 3.11 11.33
CA PRO A 254 16.13 2.88 12.65
C PRO A 254 15.58 1.60 13.28
N GLU A 255 16.44 0.85 13.96
CA GLU A 255 16.00 -0.24 14.84
C GLU A 255 15.20 0.36 16.01
N ALA A 256 14.13 -0.33 16.40
CA ALA A 256 13.25 0.07 17.50
C ALA A 256 13.90 -0.20 18.87
#